data_AF-A0A382PKR4-F1
#
_entry.id   AF-A0A382PKR4-F1
#
_cell.length_a   1.000
_cell.length_b   1.000
_cell.length_c   1.000
_cell.angle_alpha   90.00
_cell.angle_beta   90.00
_cell.angle_gamma   90.00
#
_symmetry.space_group_name_H-M   'P 1'
#
loop_
_entity.id
_entity.type
_entity.pdbx_description
1 polymer ?
#
loop_
_entity_poly.entity_id
_entity_poly.type
_entity_poly.pdbx_seq_one_letter_code
_entity_poly.pdbx_strand_id
1 'polypeptide(L)' 'MAKSKSAGILGSVQTSKKKTSMGGNHTMIKTSSMNKHKRANYKKYRGQGK' A
#
# COMPACT_ATOMS: atom_id res chain seq x y z
N MET A 1 -5.42 42.76 5.02
CA MET A 1 -4.39 41.80 4.57
C MET A 1 -3.93 40.98 5.77
N ALA A 2 -4.51 39.82 6.01
CA ALA A 2 -4.10 38.94 7.10
C ALA A 2 -3.41 37.71 6.50
N LYS A 3 -2.07 37.64 6.62
CA LYS A 3 -1.29 36.43 6.35
C LYS A 3 -1.45 35.52 7.57
N SER A 4 -2.26 34.46 7.47
CA SER A 4 -2.30 33.41 8.49
C SER A 4 -1.32 32.28 8.15
N LYS A 5 -0.57 31.92 9.19
CA LYS A 5 0.61 31.07 9.24
C LYS A 5 0.37 29.68 8.63
N SER A 6 1.36 29.20 7.86
CA SER A 6 1.49 27.80 7.45
C SER A 6 1.64 26.92 8.69
N ALA A 7 0.56 26.24 9.09
CA ALA A 7 0.62 25.18 10.08
C ALA A 7 1.50 24.06 9.51
N GLY A 8 2.60 23.81 10.20
CA GLY A 8 3.70 22.98 9.77
C GLY A 8 3.29 21.57 9.34
N ILE A 9 4.09 21.06 8.43
CA ILE A 9 4.22 19.64 8.07
C ILE A 9 4.28 18.83 9.37
N LEU A 10 3.17 18.16 9.70
CA LEU A 10 3.15 17.11 10.70
C LEU A 10 4.18 16.07 10.27
N GLY A 11 5.18 15.90 11.12
CA GLY A 11 6.30 14.98 10.93
C GLY A 11 5.84 13.63 10.44
N SER A 12 6.67 13.02 9.59
CA SER A 12 6.45 11.72 8.99
C SER A 12 6.12 10.66 10.04
N VAL A 13 4.84 10.47 10.34
CA VAL A 13 4.36 9.18 10.79
C VAL A 13 4.81 8.25 9.67
N GLN A 14 5.78 7.38 9.94
CA GLN A 14 6.09 6.25 9.09
C GLN A 14 4.84 5.36 9.11
N THR A 15 3.78 5.80 8.41
CA THR A 15 2.59 5.04 8.13
C THR A 15 3.05 3.98 7.15
N SER A 16 3.66 2.94 7.71
CA SER A 16 3.95 1.72 6.98
C SER A 16 2.64 1.33 6.31
N LYS A 17 2.57 1.54 4.98
CA LYS A 17 1.32 1.45 4.24
C LYS A 17 0.71 0.07 4.52
N LYS A 18 -0.60 0.02 4.75
CA LYS A 18 -1.27 -1.26 5.02
C LYS A 18 -1.11 -2.17 3.80
N LYS A 19 -0.62 -3.39 4.02
CA LYS A 19 -0.59 -4.41 2.97
C LYS A 19 -2.02 -4.84 2.63
N THR A 20 -2.34 -4.91 1.35
CA THR A 20 -3.68 -5.28 0.86
C THR A 20 -3.61 -6.48 -0.07
N SER A 21 -4.74 -7.17 -0.26
CA SER A 21 -4.84 -8.27 -1.24
C SER A 21 -4.96 -7.77 -2.69
N MET A 22 -5.14 -6.46 -2.90
CA MET A 22 -5.23 -5.81 -4.21
C MET A 22 -3.88 -5.36 -4.75
N GLY A 23 -2.85 -5.28 -3.90
CA GLY A 23 -1.69 -4.39 -4.03
C GLY A 23 -0.99 -4.29 -5.40
N GLY A 24 -0.41 -3.12 -5.67
CA GLY A 24 0.38 -2.77 -6.86
C GLY A 24 1.90 -2.87 -6.70
N ASN A 25 2.41 -3.43 -5.58
CA ASN A 25 3.80 -3.85 -5.45
C ASN A 25 3.83 -5.21 -4.73
N HIS A 26 4.63 -6.17 -5.20
CA HIS A 26 4.73 -7.50 -4.58
C HIS A 26 5.02 -7.44 -3.07
N THR A 27 5.87 -6.50 -2.63
CA THR A 27 6.24 -6.32 -1.22
C THR A 27 5.05 -5.91 -0.33
N MET A 28 3.99 -5.39 -0.95
CA MET A 28 2.78 -4.84 -0.32
C MET A 28 1.57 -5.77 -0.43
N ILE A 29 1.71 -6.94 -1.05
CA ILE A 29 0.62 -7.91 -1.18
C ILE A 29 0.47 -8.71 0.12
N LYS A 30 -0.76 -8.75 0.65
CA LYS A 30 -1.13 -9.56 1.81
C LYS A 30 -1.70 -10.91 1.36
N THR A 31 -0.87 -11.95 1.38
CA THR A 31 -1.24 -13.32 0.96
C THR A 31 -2.19 -14.01 1.93
N SER A 32 -2.21 -13.61 3.20
CA SER A 32 -3.11 -14.17 4.22
C SER A 32 -4.58 -13.76 4.04
N SER A 33 -4.83 -12.57 3.47
CA SER A 33 -6.19 -12.10 3.17
C SER A 33 -6.61 -12.35 1.72
N MET A 34 -5.86 -13.18 0.98
CA MET A 34 -6.12 -13.48 -0.42
C MET A 34 -6.94 -14.77 -0.54
N ASN A 35 -7.98 -14.75 -1.38
CA ASN A 35 -8.79 -15.93 -1.65
C ASN A 35 -7.94 -17.06 -2.27
N LYS A 36 -8.31 -18.32 -2.00
CA LYS A 36 -7.57 -19.52 -2.43
C LYS A 36 -7.21 -19.51 -3.92
N HIS A 37 -8.18 -19.23 -4.79
CA HIS A 37 -7.95 -19.19 -6.24
C HIS A 37 -6.97 -18.08 -6.66
N LYS A 38 -7.06 -16.90 -6.04
CA LYS A 38 -6.15 -15.79 -6.30
C LYS A 38 -4.74 -16.12 -5.80
N ARG A 39 -4.61 -16.78 -4.64
CA ARG A 39 -3.32 -17.20 -4.08
C ARG A 39 -2.63 -18.26 -4.93
N ALA A 40 -3.37 -19.22 -5.48
CA ALA A 40 -2.83 -20.24 -6.38
C ALA A 40 -2.35 -19.63 -7.72
N ASN A 41 -3.10 -18.64 -8.23
CA ASN A 41 -2.77 -17.96 -9.48
C ASN A 41 -1.75 -16.82 -9.32
N TYR A 42 -1.46 -16.40 -8.08
CA TYR A 42 -0.52 -15.34 -7.78
C TYR A 42 0.91 -15.76 -8.17
N LYS A 43 1.52 -14.99 -9.06
CA LYS A 43 2.92 -15.14 -9.46
C LYS A 43 3.54 -13.75 -9.55
N LYS A 44 4.68 -13.54 -8.89
CA LYS A 44 5.40 -12.25 -8.84
C LYS A 44 5.63 -11.64 -10.24
N TYR A 45 5.86 -12.48 -11.24
CA TYR A 45 6.14 -12.07 -12.62
C TYR A 45 4.90 -11.79 -13.48
N ARG A 46 3.68 -12.10 -13.01
CA ARG A 46 2.44 -11.93 -13.77
C ARG A 46 1.84 -10.51 -13.70
N GLY A 47 2.58 -9.53 -13.17
CA GLY A 47 2.10 -8.15 -13.04
C GLY A 47 1.04 -7.93 -11.94
N GLN A 48 0.67 -8.97 -11.19
CA GLN A 48 -0.10 -8.83 -9.95
C GLN A 48 0.85 -8.25 -8.90
N GLY A 49 0.81 -6.94 -8.68
CA GLY A 49 1.80 -6.21 -7.89
C GLY A 49 2.80 -5.40 -8.71
N LYS A 50 2.38 -4.90 -9.88
CA LYS A 50 2.97 -3.73 -10.55
C LYS A 50 2.02 -2.54 -10.44
#